data_AF-A0A7X6VG73-F1
#
_entry.id   AF-A0A7X6VG73-F1
#
_cell.length_a   1.000
_cell.length_b   1.000
_cell.length_c   1.000
_cell.angle_alpha   90.00
_cell.angle_beta   90.00
_cell.angle_gamma   90.00
#
_symmetry.space_group_name_H-M   'P 1'
#
loop_
_entity.id
_entity.type
_entity.pdbx_description
1 polymer ?
#
loop_
_entity_poly.entity_id
_entity_poly.type
_entity_poly.pdbx_seq_one_letter_code
_entity_poly.pdbx_strand_id
1 'polypeptide(L)'
;MDFMSTVKNSLLEGFYPKGWDMQKIDECCEKGDEREDFWHKDFNPISCDNINDFDTLMGHEIAIQIKKAKENGEKLIMIIPVGPMGMYRWAMFFLKEWQVKCDHVYTFNMDEWADQDGNTLSNDSDASFENTMKKAFFDKLG
;
A
#
# COMPACT_ATOMS: atom_id res chain seq x y z
N MET A 1 7.52 -0.40 -21.47
CA MET A 1 8.72 0.30 -20.96
C MET A 1 9.02 -0.37 -19.64
N ASP A 2 10.22 -0.89 -19.49
CA ASP A 2 10.63 -1.69 -18.34
C ASP A 2 11.92 -1.11 -17.74
N PHE A 3 12.36 -1.66 -16.61
CA PHE A 3 13.58 -1.22 -15.97
C PHE A 3 14.81 -1.42 -16.88
N MET A 4 14.88 -2.57 -17.57
CA MET A 4 16.03 -2.96 -18.39
C MET A 4 16.28 -2.01 -19.56
N SER A 5 15.22 -1.47 -20.14
CA SER A 5 15.26 -0.50 -21.24
C SER A 5 15.50 0.93 -20.79
N THR A 6 15.30 1.26 -19.51
CA THR A 6 15.34 2.64 -18.99
C THR A 6 16.54 2.95 -18.10
N VAL A 7 17.20 1.94 -17.51
CA VAL A 7 18.32 2.16 -16.58
C VAL A 7 19.55 2.77 -17.27
N LYS A 8 19.79 2.42 -18.54
CA LYS A 8 20.95 2.90 -19.29
C LYS A 8 20.86 4.42 -19.53
N ASN A 9 21.92 5.15 -19.20
CA ASN A 9 22.02 6.61 -19.19
C ASN A 9 21.08 7.31 -18.17
N SER A 10 20.53 6.57 -17.19
CA SER A 10 19.77 7.17 -16.09
C SER A 10 20.70 7.53 -14.92
N LEU A 11 20.19 8.31 -13.95
CA LEU A 11 20.88 8.57 -12.68
C LEU A 11 21.08 7.30 -11.83
N LEU A 12 20.42 6.20 -12.19
CA LEU A 12 20.49 4.92 -11.49
C LEU A 12 21.50 3.96 -12.13
N GLU A 13 22.16 4.34 -13.24
CA GLU A 13 23.18 3.50 -13.85
C GLU A 13 24.36 3.30 -12.89
N GLY A 14 24.64 2.05 -12.52
CA GLY A 14 25.68 1.71 -11.55
C GLY A 14 25.30 1.91 -10.08
N PHE A 15 24.06 2.32 -9.77
CA PHE A 15 23.57 2.49 -8.40
C PHE A 15 23.29 1.15 -7.71
N TYR A 16 22.66 0.21 -8.42
CA TYR A 16 22.23 -1.06 -7.85
C TYR A 16 23.41 -2.02 -7.57
N PRO A 17 23.29 -2.92 -6.58
CA PRO A 17 24.33 -3.90 -6.27
C PRO A 17 24.68 -4.77 -7.48
N LYS A 18 25.98 -4.92 -7.75
CA LYS A 18 26.49 -5.73 -8.89
C LYS A 18 26.07 -7.21 -8.87
N GLY A 19 25.68 -7.72 -7.69
CA GLY A 19 25.22 -9.10 -7.54
C GLY A 19 23.74 -9.33 -7.85
N TRP A 20 22.99 -8.27 -8.17
CA TRP A 20 21.57 -8.41 -8.53
C TRP A 20 21.43 -8.77 -10.01
N ASP A 21 20.69 -9.84 -10.27
CA ASP A 21 20.28 -10.24 -11.61
C ASP A 21 18.95 -9.56 -11.94
N MET A 22 19.03 -8.39 -12.58
CA MET A 22 17.86 -7.56 -12.86
C MET A 22 16.91 -8.23 -13.87
N GLN A 23 17.45 -9.04 -14.80
CA GLN A 23 16.62 -9.80 -15.72
C GLN A 23 15.81 -10.86 -14.97
N LYS A 24 16.45 -11.61 -14.08
CA LYS A 24 15.75 -12.63 -13.27
C LYS A 24 14.69 -12.01 -12.35
N ILE A 25 14.94 -10.82 -11.81
CA ILE A 25 13.95 -10.08 -11.00
C ILE A 25 12.75 -9.68 -11.86
N ASP A 26 12.99 -9.17 -13.07
CA ASP A 26 11.95 -8.77 -14.02
C ASP A 26 11.05 -9.96 -14.41
N GLU A 27 11.66 -11.11 -14.73
CA GLU A 27 10.95 -12.37 -15.05
C GLU A 27 10.06 -12.87 -13.89
N CYS A 28 10.38 -12.52 -12.64
CA CYS A 28 9.54 -12.84 -11.48
C CYS A 28 8.30 -11.95 -11.39
N CYS A 29 8.37 -10.72 -11.88
CA CYS A 29 7.27 -9.74 -11.87
C CYS A 29 6.24 -9.99 -13.00
N GLU A 30 6.62 -10.71 -14.06
CA GLU A 30 5.76 -10.96 -15.23
C GLU A 30 4.81 -12.16 -15.10
N LYS A 31 4.87 -12.90 -13.99
CA LYS A 31 4.07 -14.14 -13.79
C LYS A 31 2.55 -13.95 -13.73
N GLY A 32 2.06 -12.71 -13.67
CA GLY A 32 0.64 -12.40 -13.71
C GLY A 32 -0.14 -12.98 -12.51
N ASP A 33 -1.41 -13.30 -12.74
CA ASP A 33 -2.36 -13.81 -11.75
C ASP A 33 -2.71 -15.31 -11.95
N GLU A 34 -2.00 -16.00 -12.84
CA GLU A 34 -2.19 -17.43 -13.07
C GLU A 34 -1.84 -18.22 -11.80
N ARG A 35 -2.74 -19.12 -11.39
CA ARG A 35 -2.55 -19.91 -10.17
C ARG A 35 -1.38 -20.87 -10.32
N GLU A 36 -0.49 -20.83 -9.34
CA GLU A 36 0.61 -21.77 -9.21
C GLU A 36 0.29 -22.88 -8.19
N ASP A 37 0.79 -24.08 -8.42
CA ASP A 37 0.53 -25.28 -7.59
C ASP A 37 0.97 -25.12 -6.12
N PHE A 38 1.94 -24.24 -5.87
CA PHE A 38 2.46 -23.97 -4.53
C PHE A 38 1.65 -22.92 -3.76
N TRP A 39 0.68 -22.25 -4.39
CA TRP A 39 -0.14 -21.22 -3.72
C TRP A 39 -1.06 -21.85 -2.68
N HIS A 40 -1.29 -21.12 -1.59
CA HIS A 40 -2.28 -21.53 -0.60
C HIS A 40 -3.67 -21.64 -1.26
N LYS A 41 -4.47 -22.63 -0.86
CA LYS A 41 -5.80 -22.88 -1.44
C LYS A 41 -6.74 -21.66 -1.34
N ASP A 42 -6.58 -20.88 -0.28
CA ASP A 42 -7.41 -19.70 0.00
C ASP A 42 -6.78 -18.40 -0.53
N PHE A 43 -5.57 -18.46 -1.11
CA PHE A 43 -4.96 -17.31 -1.76
C PHE A 43 -5.51 -17.19 -3.18
N ASN A 44 -6.13 -16.05 -3.51
CA ASN A 44 -6.66 -15.79 -4.85
C ASN A 44 -6.40 -14.33 -5.24
N PRO A 45 -5.56 -14.05 -6.26
CA PRO A 45 -5.38 -12.70 -6.75
C PRO A 45 -6.66 -12.18 -7.40
N ILE A 46 -6.89 -10.87 -7.30
CA ILE A 46 -7.96 -10.17 -8.00
C ILE A 46 -7.32 -9.16 -8.94
N SER A 47 -7.35 -9.47 -10.23
CA SER A 47 -6.85 -8.57 -11.27
C SER A 47 -7.75 -7.35 -11.42
N CYS A 48 -7.10 -6.21 -11.60
CA CYS A 48 -7.75 -4.91 -11.82
C CYS A 48 -7.33 -4.40 -13.20
N ASP A 49 -8.29 -3.99 -14.04
CA ASP A 49 -7.99 -3.54 -15.40
C ASP A 49 -7.17 -2.26 -15.42
N ASN A 50 -7.34 -1.41 -14.40
CA ASN A 50 -6.61 -0.16 -14.26
C ASN A 50 -6.47 0.27 -12.79
N ILE A 51 -5.66 1.31 -12.57
CA ILE A 51 -5.36 1.83 -11.23
C ILE A 51 -6.61 2.33 -10.48
N ASN A 52 -7.62 2.86 -11.17
CA ASN A 52 -8.84 3.34 -10.51
C ASN A 52 -9.69 2.17 -10.00
N ASP A 53 -9.69 1.05 -10.72
CA ASP A 53 -10.37 -0.17 -10.26
C ASP A 53 -9.65 -0.73 -9.04
N PHE A 54 -8.32 -0.79 -9.07
CA PHE A 54 -7.51 -1.17 -7.92
C PHE A 54 -7.79 -0.28 -6.71
N ASP A 55 -7.75 1.05 -6.90
CA ASP A 55 -8.02 2.01 -5.83
C ASP A 55 -9.43 1.81 -5.23
N THR A 56 -10.43 1.56 -6.07
CA THR A 56 -11.82 1.36 -5.61
C THR A 56 -11.97 0.05 -4.84
N LEU A 57 -11.48 -1.05 -5.40
CA LEU A 57 -11.59 -2.38 -4.81
C LEU A 57 -10.78 -2.50 -3.52
N MET A 58 -9.54 -2.01 -3.51
CA MET A 58 -8.70 -2.02 -2.31
C MET A 58 -9.26 -1.09 -1.23
N GLY A 59 -9.78 0.09 -1.61
CA GLY A 59 -10.45 0.99 -0.69
C GLY A 59 -11.70 0.38 -0.05
N HIS A 60 -12.48 -0.37 -0.84
CA HIS A 60 -13.59 -1.17 -0.33
C HIS A 60 -13.12 -2.22 0.67
N GLU A 61 -12.07 -2.97 0.34
CA GLU A 61 -11.55 -4.01 1.23
C GLU A 61 -11.03 -3.44 2.56
N ILE A 62 -10.37 -2.29 2.56
CA ILE A 62 -9.99 -1.60 3.81
C ILE A 62 -11.25 -1.24 4.62
N ALA A 63 -12.25 -0.61 3.99
CA ALA A 63 -13.46 -0.17 4.67
C ALA A 63 -14.29 -1.32 5.24
N ILE A 64 -14.41 -2.44 4.50
CA ILE A 64 -15.21 -3.58 4.95
C ILE A 64 -14.55 -4.31 6.13
N GLN A 65 -13.21 -4.37 6.20
CA GLN A 65 -12.53 -4.95 7.37
C GLN A 65 -12.75 -4.08 8.61
N ILE A 66 -12.68 -2.76 8.48
CA ILE A 66 -13.00 -1.82 9.57
C ILE A 66 -14.45 -2.02 10.04
N LYS A 67 -15.40 -2.07 9.10
CA LYS A 67 -16.82 -2.28 9.42
C LYS A 67 -17.04 -3.61 10.15
N LYS A 68 -16.47 -4.71 9.65
CA LYS A 68 -16.59 -6.05 10.26
C LYS A 68 -16.05 -6.07 11.68
N ALA A 69 -14.87 -5.47 11.92
CA ALA A 69 -14.30 -5.38 13.25
C ALA A 69 -15.25 -4.63 14.22
N LYS A 70 -15.84 -3.52 13.77
CA LYS A 70 -16.85 -2.79 14.57
C LYS A 70 -18.06 -3.66 14.91
N GLU A 71 -18.60 -4.35 13.91
CA GLU A 71 -19.79 -5.22 14.06
C GLU A 71 -19.52 -6.41 14.99
N ASN A 72 -18.28 -6.91 14.99
CA ASN A 72 -17.84 -7.97 15.89
C ASN A 72 -17.47 -7.46 17.30
N GLY A 73 -17.44 -6.15 17.53
CA GLY A 73 -17.00 -5.55 18.80
C GLY A 73 -15.49 -5.66 19.05
N GLU A 74 -14.70 -5.75 17.99
CA GLU A 74 -13.26 -5.97 18.03
C GLU A 74 -12.48 -4.66 17.85
N LYS A 75 -11.26 -4.62 18.40
CA LYS A 75 -10.27 -3.60 18.03
C LYS A 75 -9.54 -4.09 16.78
N LEU A 76 -9.29 -3.18 15.85
CA LEU A 76 -8.56 -3.47 14.61
C LEU A 76 -7.21 -2.74 14.61
N ILE A 77 -6.14 -3.48 14.32
CA ILE A 77 -4.84 -2.91 14.01
C ILE A 77 -4.58 -3.11 12.51
N MET A 78 -4.24 -2.04 11.80
CA MET A 78 -3.88 -2.10 10.38
C MET A 78 -2.47 -1.58 10.15
N ILE A 79 -1.69 -2.31 9.36
CA ILE A 79 -0.41 -1.83 8.81
C ILE A 79 -0.68 -1.47 7.36
N ILE A 80 -0.50 -0.20 6.99
CA ILE A 80 -0.90 0.30 5.67
C ILE A 80 0.25 1.02 4.97
N PRO A 81 0.41 0.86 3.64
CA PRO A 81 1.51 1.45 2.91
C PRO A 81 1.25 2.91 2.54
N VAL A 82 2.31 3.70 2.40
CA VAL A 82 2.20 5.09 1.91
C VAL A 82 2.22 5.07 0.38
N GLY A 83 1.13 4.54 -0.20
CA GLY A 83 0.93 4.39 -1.64
C GLY A 83 0.61 2.95 -2.06
N PRO A 84 -0.19 2.73 -3.13
CA PRO A 84 -0.92 3.72 -3.93
C PRO A 84 -1.94 4.51 -3.11
N MET A 85 -2.09 5.81 -3.36
CA MET A 85 -2.86 6.72 -2.49
C MET A 85 -4.36 6.74 -2.76
N GLY A 86 -4.79 6.38 -3.98
CA GLY A 86 -6.19 6.54 -4.39
C GLY A 86 -7.15 5.67 -3.59
N MET A 87 -6.68 4.51 -3.11
CA MET A 87 -7.48 3.60 -2.26
C MET A 87 -8.03 4.25 -0.99
N TYR A 88 -7.29 5.19 -0.37
CA TYR A 88 -7.73 5.85 0.86
C TYR A 88 -8.93 6.76 0.66
N ARG A 89 -9.05 7.38 -0.52
CA ARG A 89 -10.23 8.16 -0.89
C ARG A 89 -11.48 7.28 -0.88
N TRP A 90 -11.39 6.08 -1.46
CA TRP A 90 -12.50 5.13 -1.55
C TRP A 90 -12.84 4.51 -0.20
N ALA A 91 -11.84 4.14 0.60
CA ALA A 91 -12.07 3.69 1.98
C ALA A 91 -12.86 4.73 2.77
N MET A 92 -12.47 6.01 2.69
CA MET A 92 -13.18 7.12 3.32
C MET A 92 -14.60 7.30 2.79
N PHE A 93 -14.81 7.13 1.49
CA PHE A 93 -16.15 7.22 0.88
C PHE A 93 -17.09 6.15 1.47
N PHE A 94 -16.67 4.89 1.47
CA PHE A 94 -17.49 3.79 1.98
C PHE A 94 -17.77 3.89 3.48
N LEU A 95 -16.75 4.21 4.30
CA LEU A 95 -16.93 4.36 5.75
C LEU A 95 -17.94 5.47 6.08
N LYS A 96 -17.90 6.59 5.35
CA LYS A 96 -18.85 7.69 5.52
C LYS A 96 -20.26 7.30 5.10
N GLU A 97 -20.38 6.66 3.93
CA GLU A 97 -21.68 6.20 3.41
C GLU A 97 -22.34 5.20 4.37
N TRP A 98 -21.55 4.31 4.98
CA TRP A 98 -22.04 3.33 5.94
C TRP A 98 -22.11 3.84 7.39
N GLN A 99 -21.73 5.10 7.63
CA GLN A 99 -21.70 5.73 8.95
C GLN A 99 -20.89 4.95 10.00
N VAL A 100 -19.79 4.32 9.59
CA VAL A 100 -18.92 3.52 10.46
C VAL A 100 -17.89 4.44 11.15
N LYS A 101 -17.93 4.48 12.48
CA LYS A 101 -16.92 5.21 13.29
C LYS A 101 -15.63 4.42 13.39
N CYS A 102 -14.49 5.12 13.38
CA CYS A 102 -13.16 4.50 13.43
C CYS A 102 -12.52 4.51 14.84
N ASP A 103 -13.30 4.77 15.89
CA ASP A 103 -12.90 4.80 17.31
C ASP A 103 -12.27 3.51 17.87
N HIS A 104 -12.28 2.42 17.09
CA HIS A 104 -11.77 1.09 17.42
C HIS A 104 -10.59 0.68 16.52
N VAL A 105 -10.15 1.56 15.62
CA VAL A 105 -9.09 1.31 14.63
C VAL A 105 -7.79 1.97 15.09
N TYR A 106 -6.70 1.24 14.98
CA TYR A 106 -5.34 1.70 15.24
C TYR A 106 -4.49 1.40 14.02
N THR A 107 -3.66 2.35 13.59
CA THR A 107 -2.90 2.22 12.34
C THR A 107 -1.41 2.42 12.57
N PHE A 108 -0.62 1.72 11.74
CA PHE A 108 0.80 1.94 11.56
C PHE A 108 1.08 2.10 10.07
N ASN A 109 2.02 2.98 9.71
CA ASN A 109 2.58 2.96 8.37
C ASN A 109 3.48 1.72 8.22
N MET A 110 3.50 1.14 7.02
CA MET A 110 4.36 -0.01 6.71
C MET A 110 5.85 0.34 6.78
N ASP A 111 6.20 1.58 6.43
CA ASP A 111 7.56 2.10 6.33
C ASP A 111 7.61 3.61 6.61
N GLU A 112 8.82 4.15 6.76
CA GLU A 112 9.15 5.57 6.85
C GLU A 112 10.62 5.79 6.42
N TRP A 113 10.95 6.99 5.96
CA TRP A 113 12.33 7.36 5.70
C TRP A 113 13.14 7.47 6.99
N ALA A 114 14.33 6.88 6.99
CA ALA A 114 15.30 7.02 8.06
C ALA A 114 16.71 7.25 7.50
N ASP A 115 17.51 8.02 8.24
CA ASP A 115 18.95 8.09 8.00
C ASP A 115 19.68 6.81 8.48
N GLN A 116 20.99 6.75 8.27
CA GLN A 116 21.82 5.61 8.66
C GLN A 116 21.85 5.35 10.18
N ASP A 117 21.51 6.35 11.00
CA ASP A 117 21.49 6.29 12.45
C ASP A 117 20.07 5.94 12.97
N GLY A 118 19.10 5.77 12.06
CA GLY A 118 17.73 5.42 12.37
C GLY A 118 16.83 6.61 12.73
N ASN A 119 17.27 7.85 12.51
CA ASN A 119 16.42 9.02 12.74
C ASN A 119 15.47 9.20 11.55
N THR A 120 14.18 9.31 11.85
CA THR A 120 13.16 9.56 10.84
C THR A 120 13.04 11.05 10.53
N LEU A 121 12.42 11.36 9.39
CA LEU A 121 12.00 12.73 9.09
C LEU A 121 11.07 13.28 10.17
N SER A 122 11.07 14.61 10.32
CA SER A 122 10.07 15.30 11.15
C SER A 122 8.66 15.04 10.59
N ASN A 123 7.68 14.88 11.47
CA ASN A 123 6.30 14.52 11.12
C ASN A 123 5.50 15.65 10.42
N ASP A 124 6.08 16.85 10.31
CA ASP A 124 5.55 17.97 9.56
C ASP A 124 6.19 18.11 8.16
N SER A 125 7.25 17.35 7.88
CA SER A 125 7.90 17.31 6.57
C SER A 125 6.95 16.78 5.51
N ASP A 126 6.86 17.44 4.36
CA ASP A 126 6.05 16.95 3.24
C ASP A 126 6.57 15.63 2.65
N ALA A 127 7.83 15.29 2.91
CA ALA A 127 8.41 14.00 2.51
C ALA A 127 8.16 12.87 3.53
N SER A 128 7.65 13.19 4.73
CA SER A 128 7.32 12.16 5.72
C SER A 128 6.08 11.38 5.29
N PHE A 129 6.19 10.07 5.43
CA PHE A 129 5.11 9.14 5.21
C PHE A 129 4.00 9.31 6.25
N GLU A 130 4.37 9.58 7.50
CA GLU A 130 3.40 9.94 8.56
C GLU A 130 2.57 11.17 8.18
N ASN A 131 3.21 12.27 7.77
CA ASN A 131 2.52 13.51 7.37
C ASN A 131 1.57 13.28 6.19
N THR A 132 2.06 12.53 5.19
CA THR A 132 1.28 12.21 3.99
C THR A 132 0.02 11.43 4.35
N MET A 133 0.15 10.41 5.19
CA MET A 133 -0.98 9.57 5.62
C MET A 133 -1.96 10.29 6.54
N LYS A 134 -1.48 11.19 7.42
CA LYS A 134 -2.35 12.09 8.19
C LYS A 134 -3.26 12.91 7.29
N LYS A 135 -2.66 13.61 6.31
CA LYS A 135 -3.39 14.45 5.35
C LYS A 135 -4.33 13.65 4.46
N ALA A 136 -3.90 12.48 3.98
CA ALA A 136 -4.64 11.67 3.01
C ALA A 136 -5.76 10.84 3.66
N PHE A 137 -5.52 10.30 4.85
CA PHE A 137 -6.39 9.28 5.46
C PHE A 137 -6.66 9.52 6.94
N PHE A 138 -5.64 9.55 7.81
CA PHE A 138 -5.85 9.45 9.27
C PHE A 138 -6.65 10.61 9.86
N ASP A 139 -6.34 11.86 9.50
CA ASP A 139 -7.07 13.02 10.03
C ASP A 139 -8.50 13.11 9.46
N LYS A 140 -8.80 12.30 8.43
CA LYS A 140 -10.13 12.20 7.84
C LYS A 140 -10.97 11.08 8.47
N LEU A 141 -10.34 10.14 9.17
CA LEU A 141 -11.02 9.08 9.92
C LEU A 141 -11.66 9.74 11.16
N GLY A 142 -12.98 9.86 11.14
CA GLY A 142 -13.77 10.51 12.19
C GLY A 142 -13.92 9.70 13.47
#